data_AF-A0A2D9Q6R2-F1
#
_entry.id   AF-A0A2D9Q6R2-F1
#
_cell.length_a   1.000
_cell.length_b   1.000
_cell.length_c   1.000
_cell.angle_alpha   90.00
_cell.angle_beta   90.00
_cell.angle_gamma   90.00
#
_symmetry.space_group_name_H-M   'P 1'
#
loop_
_entity.id
_entity.type
_entity.pdbx_description
1 polymer ?
#
loop_
_entity_poly.entity_id
_entity_poly.type
_entity_poly.pdbx_seq_one_letter_code
_entity_poly.pdbx_strand_id
1 'polypeptide(L)'
;MRKLWILLFCCSISFSQEDNIKQLLSQAETAVYSNPQEAIRIATYVSNKTENSSQKIEASYVLTRSYYIQGKLNKAVETGLKAVNQHTEPVSETHIKLTLLLSKILKELGLHKLASTYITKTNNLTQRGVEKDIETWITANIIQHNLDTLQDKKSKNPLTRLQLAKAQFDKIPHKG
;
A
#
# COMPACT_ATOMS: atom_id res chain seq x y z
N MET A 1 29.13 3.38 41.60
CA MET A 1 28.15 4.31 40.99
C MET A 1 28.54 4.87 39.61
N ARG A 2 29.79 4.74 39.14
CA ARG A 2 30.25 5.28 37.84
C ARG A 2 29.83 4.47 36.60
N LYS A 3 29.41 3.21 36.76
CA LYS A 3 29.00 2.31 35.67
C LYS A 3 27.53 2.45 35.25
N LEU A 4 26.70 3.16 36.04
CA LEU A 4 25.27 3.32 35.74
C LEU A 4 24.99 4.43 34.70
N TRP A 5 25.93 5.38 34.55
CA TRP A 5 25.79 6.53 33.63
C TRP A 5 26.00 6.18 32.16
N ILE A 6 26.77 5.13 31.86
CA ILE A 6 27.04 4.71 30.47
C ILE A 6 25.81 4.02 29.85
N LEU A 7 24.93 3.41 30.66
CA LEU A 7 23.73 2.74 30.17
C LEU A 7 22.64 3.75 29.72
N LEU A 8 22.61 4.95 30.30
CA LEU A 8 21.62 5.99 30.00
C LEU A 8 21.91 6.78 28.71
N PHE A 9 23.14 6.71 28.18
CA PHE A 9 23.52 7.44 26.96
C PHE A 9 23.19 6.69 25.65
N CYS A 10 22.95 5.37 25.71
CA CYS A 10 22.68 4.56 24.52
C CYS A 10 21.21 4.58 24.05
N CYS A 11 20.26 5.06 24.85
CA CYS A 11 18.83 5.05 24.46
C CYS A 11 18.41 6.26 23.61
N SER A 12 19.22 7.32 23.52
CA SER A 12 18.85 8.56 22.84
C SER A 12 19.06 8.53 21.32
N ILE A 13 19.86 7.59 20.80
CA ILE A 13 20.26 7.58 19.39
C ILE A 13 19.17 6.95 18.50
N SER A 14 18.34 6.05 19.05
CA SER A 14 17.31 5.32 18.28
C SER A 14 16.17 6.22 17.78
N PHE A 15 15.81 7.27 18.52
CA PHE A 15 14.67 8.13 18.18
C PHE A 15 14.93 9.01 16.94
N SER A 16 16.15 9.51 16.76
CA SER A 16 16.48 10.34 15.58
C SER A 16 16.44 9.54 14.27
N GLN A 17 16.71 8.24 14.32
CA GLN A 17 16.70 7.40 13.11
C GLN A 17 15.27 7.14 12.60
N GLU A 18 14.28 7.02 13.48
CA GLU A 18 12.90 6.70 13.10
C GLU A 18 12.22 7.85 12.34
N ASP A 19 12.38 9.09 12.79
CA ASP A 19 11.79 10.27 12.15
C ASP A 19 12.39 10.52 10.76
N ASN A 20 13.71 10.30 10.61
CA ASN A 20 14.38 10.39 9.32
C ASN A 20 13.83 9.37 8.31
N ILE A 21 13.53 8.14 8.74
CA ILE A 21 12.96 7.11 7.85
C ILE A 21 11.54 7.47 7.42
N LYS A 22 10.71 8.00 8.33
CA LYS A 22 9.35 8.47 7.99
C LYS A 22 9.39 9.58 6.95
N GLN A 23 10.30 10.55 7.11
CA GLN A 23 10.47 11.63 6.14
C GLN A 23 10.92 11.10 4.78
N LEU A 24 11.87 10.16 4.76
CA LEU A 24 12.32 9.52 3.52
C LEU A 24 11.19 8.76 2.81
N LEU A 25 10.37 7.99 3.55
CA LEU A 25 9.22 7.29 2.98
C LEU A 25 8.18 8.26 2.42
N SER A 26 7.90 9.36 3.13
CA SER A 26 7.02 10.42 2.63
C SER A 26 7.55 11.04 1.34
N GLN A 27 8.85 11.36 1.28
CA GLN A 27 9.48 11.86 0.06
C GLN A 27 9.38 10.84 -1.09
N ALA A 28 9.65 9.57 -0.83
CA ALA A 28 9.57 8.52 -1.83
C ALA A 28 8.14 8.35 -2.38
N GLU A 29 7.14 8.42 -1.51
CA GLU A 29 5.72 8.35 -1.87
C GLU A 29 5.31 9.50 -2.81
N THR A 30 5.75 10.74 -2.53
CA THR A 30 5.49 11.89 -3.42
C THR A 30 6.22 11.79 -4.77
N ALA A 31 7.38 11.13 -4.79
CA ALA A 31 8.19 10.97 -5.99
C ALA A 31 7.68 9.85 -6.93
N VAL A 32 6.75 8.98 -6.50
CA VAL A 32 6.28 7.82 -7.30
C VAL A 32 5.86 8.20 -8.72
N TYR A 33 5.15 9.32 -8.88
CA TYR A 33 4.63 9.75 -10.18
C TYR A 33 5.56 10.71 -10.94
N SER A 34 6.30 11.55 -10.22
CA SER A 34 7.17 12.58 -10.82
C SER A 34 8.57 12.07 -11.13
N ASN A 35 9.12 11.19 -10.28
CA ASN A 35 10.43 10.57 -10.42
C ASN A 35 10.45 9.16 -9.79
N PRO A 36 9.86 8.15 -10.45
CA PRO A 36 9.77 6.80 -9.90
C PRO A 36 11.12 6.13 -9.64
N GLN A 37 12.20 6.53 -10.33
CA GLN A 37 13.55 6.00 -10.05
C GLN A 37 14.06 6.47 -8.70
N GLU A 38 13.82 7.74 -8.36
CA GLU A 38 14.18 8.28 -7.05
C GLU A 38 13.35 7.63 -5.94
N ALA A 39 12.05 7.44 -6.16
CA ALA A 39 11.18 6.71 -5.23
C ALA A 39 11.71 5.27 -4.97
N ILE A 40 12.13 4.56 -6.02
CA ILE A 40 12.75 3.22 -5.89
C ILE A 40 14.03 3.29 -5.06
N ARG A 41 14.90 4.26 -5.33
CA ARG A 41 16.18 4.41 -4.63
C ARG A 41 15.97 4.61 -3.14
N ILE A 42 15.08 5.54 -2.76
CA ILE A 42 14.78 5.85 -1.36
C ILE A 42 14.10 4.65 -0.68
N ALA A 43 13.07 4.06 -1.29
CA ALA A 43 12.36 2.95 -0.69
C ALA A 43 13.24 1.69 -0.54
N THR A 44 14.14 1.43 -1.50
CA THR A 44 15.15 0.36 -1.37
C THR A 44 16.09 0.63 -0.21
N TYR A 45 16.58 1.86 -0.07
CA TYR A 45 17.41 2.25 1.06
C TYR A 45 16.69 2.02 2.39
N VAL A 46 15.45 2.48 2.53
CA VAL A 46 14.64 2.29 3.74
C VAL A 46 14.44 0.81 4.03
N SER A 47 14.02 0.01 3.03
CA SER A 47 13.78 -1.42 3.19
C SER A 47 15.00 -2.20 3.68
N ASN A 48 16.21 -1.75 3.33
CA ASN A 48 17.47 -2.38 3.73
C ASN A 48 17.98 -1.89 5.10
N LYS A 49 17.47 -0.76 5.61
CA LYS A 49 17.99 -0.12 6.83
C LYS A 49 17.07 -0.24 8.03
N THR A 50 15.77 -0.37 7.80
CA THR A 50 14.82 -0.50 8.90
C THR A 50 14.63 -1.95 9.32
N GLU A 51 14.46 -2.17 10.63
CA GLU A 51 13.94 -3.43 11.16
C GLU A 51 12.44 -3.37 11.49
N ASN A 52 11.84 -2.19 11.40
CA ASN A 52 10.42 -1.99 11.67
C ASN A 52 9.58 -2.57 10.53
N SER A 53 8.70 -3.53 10.85
CA SER A 53 7.83 -4.19 9.86
C SER A 53 6.87 -3.22 9.16
N SER A 54 6.37 -2.18 9.85
CA SER A 54 5.53 -1.14 9.24
C SER A 54 6.31 -0.34 8.19
N GLN A 55 7.56 0.01 8.51
CA GLN A 55 8.40 0.74 7.55
C GLN A 55 8.80 -0.16 6.36
N LYS A 56 9.00 -1.47 6.58
CA LYS A 56 9.24 -2.44 5.49
C LYS A 56 8.02 -2.57 4.57
N ILE A 57 6.80 -2.61 5.11
CA ILE A 57 5.58 -2.70 4.29
C ILE A 57 5.32 -1.39 3.53
N GLU A 58 5.60 -0.24 4.13
CA GLU A 58 5.54 1.08 3.47
C GLU A 58 6.56 1.20 2.33
N ALA A 59 7.82 0.83 2.57
CA ALA A 59 8.83 0.80 1.52
C ALA A 59 8.43 -0.14 0.37
N SER A 60 7.89 -1.32 0.69
CA SER A 60 7.43 -2.28 -0.32
C SER A 60 6.25 -1.75 -1.13
N TYR A 61 5.35 -0.97 -0.51
CA TYR A 61 4.27 -0.30 -1.20
C TYR A 61 4.78 0.72 -2.21
N VAL A 62 5.71 1.59 -1.81
CA VAL A 62 6.36 2.58 -2.70
C VAL A 62 7.09 1.89 -3.85
N LEU A 63 7.85 0.83 -3.57
CA LEU A 63 8.55 0.04 -4.60
C LEU A 63 7.58 -0.57 -5.60
N THR A 64 6.54 -1.23 -5.10
CA THR A 64 5.52 -1.88 -5.96
C THR A 64 4.86 -0.86 -6.88
N ARG A 65 4.47 0.31 -6.34
CA ARG A 65 3.89 1.40 -7.14
C ARG A 65 4.86 1.94 -8.16
N SER A 66 6.09 2.20 -7.77
CA SER A 66 7.10 2.76 -8.68
C SER A 66 7.42 1.81 -9.84
N TYR A 67 7.54 0.51 -9.56
CA TYR A 67 7.70 -0.49 -10.62
C TYR A 67 6.47 -0.59 -11.51
N TYR A 68 5.27 -0.52 -10.93
CA TYR A 68 4.01 -0.51 -11.68
C TYR A 68 3.91 0.69 -12.63
N ILE A 69 4.21 1.90 -12.16
CA ILE A 69 4.19 3.12 -12.99
C ILE A 69 5.24 3.08 -14.10
N GLN A 70 6.36 2.41 -13.88
CA GLN A 70 7.38 2.18 -14.91
C GLN A 70 7.04 1.03 -15.88
N GLY A 71 5.89 0.38 -15.75
CA GLY A 71 5.51 -0.78 -16.56
C GLY A 71 6.31 -2.05 -16.24
N LYS A 72 7.11 -2.06 -15.17
CA LYS A 72 7.92 -3.20 -14.71
C LYS A 72 7.07 -4.18 -13.90
N LEU A 73 6.01 -4.72 -14.52
CA LEU A 73 4.96 -5.48 -13.83
C LEU A 73 5.49 -6.70 -13.06
N ASN A 74 6.46 -7.44 -13.62
CA ASN A 74 7.06 -8.59 -12.93
C ASN A 74 7.69 -8.20 -11.60
N LYS A 75 8.48 -7.11 -11.57
CA LYS A 75 9.12 -6.61 -10.34
C LYS A 75 8.09 -6.08 -9.35
N ALA A 76 7.04 -5.43 -9.84
CA ALA A 76 5.95 -4.95 -9.01
C ALA A 76 5.24 -6.12 -8.29
N VAL A 77 4.87 -7.17 -9.04
CA VAL A 77 4.24 -8.37 -8.48
C VAL A 77 5.15 -9.09 -7.50
N GLU A 78 6.41 -9.33 -7.87
CA GLU A 78 7.39 -10.01 -7.00
C GLU A 78 7.54 -9.27 -5.67
N THR A 79 7.75 -7.95 -5.73
CA THR A 79 7.91 -7.10 -4.55
C THR A 79 6.66 -7.11 -3.67
N GLY A 80 5.48 -6.89 -4.28
CA GLY A 80 4.21 -6.83 -3.57
C GLY A 80 3.82 -8.18 -2.95
N LEU A 81 3.97 -9.28 -3.67
CA LEU A 81 3.70 -10.63 -3.15
C LEU A 81 4.58 -10.97 -1.96
N LYS A 82 5.89 -10.71 -2.08
CA LYS A 82 6.84 -10.99 -1.01
C LYS A 82 6.43 -10.24 0.27
N ALA A 83 6.14 -8.95 0.15
CA ALA A 83 5.79 -8.14 1.32
C ALA A 83 4.43 -8.55 1.94
N VAL A 84 3.39 -8.77 1.14
CA VAL A 84 2.05 -9.16 1.63
C VAL A 84 2.03 -10.55 2.28
N ASN A 85 2.95 -11.44 1.89
CA ASN A 85 3.04 -12.79 2.45
C ASN A 85 3.99 -12.88 3.65
N GLN A 86 4.94 -11.95 3.79
CA GLN A 86 5.89 -11.90 4.90
C GLN A 86 5.42 -10.99 6.05
N HIS A 87 4.45 -10.10 5.80
CA HIS A 87 3.93 -9.21 6.84
C HIS A 87 3.07 -9.96 7.84
N THR A 88 3.57 -10.07 9.07
CA THR A 88 2.81 -10.52 10.24
C THR A 88 2.12 -9.33 10.88
N GLU A 89 0.93 -9.57 11.47
CA GLU A 89 0.13 -8.58 12.20
C GLU A 89 0.96 -7.65 13.11
N PRO A 90 0.55 -6.38 13.32
CA PRO A 90 -0.77 -5.83 12.99
C PRO A 90 -0.93 -5.38 11.52
N VAL A 91 -2.14 -5.54 11.00
CA VAL A 91 -2.55 -5.02 9.69
C VAL A 91 -2.58 -3.50 9.71
N SER A 92 -1.69 -2.88 8.93
CA SER A 92 -1.67 -1.43 8.70
C SER A 92 -2.48 -1.06 7.46
N GLU A 93 -2.90 0.22 7.36
CA GLU A 93 -3.52 0.78 6.17
C GLU A 93 -2.68 0.49 4.90
N THR A 94 -1.36 0.66 5.00
CA THR A 94 -0.44 0.43 3.89
C THR A 94 -0.43 -1.03 3.44
N HIS A 95 -0.56 -1.99 4.36
CA HIS A 95 -0.71 -3.40 4.00
C HIS A 95 -1.98 -3.63 3.17
N ILE A 96 -3.09 -2.96 3.52
CA ILE A 96 -4.35 -3.06 2.77
C ILE A 96 -4.22 -2.43 1.39
N LYS A 97 -3.63 -1.23 1.31
CA LYS A 97 -3.34 -0.54 0.04
C LYS A 97 -2.46 -1.38 -0.87
N LEU A 98 -1.42 -2.03 -0.33
CA LEU A 98 -0.54 -2.91 -1.10
C LEU A 98 -1.26 -4.17 -1.59
N THR A 99 -2.07 -4.79 -0.73
CA THR A 99 -2.87 -5.97 -1.09
C THR A 99 -3.84 -5.64 -2.23
N LEU A 100 -4.47 -4.47 -2.18
CA LEU A 100 -5.37 -3.98 -3.23
C LEU A 100 -4.61 -3.66 -4.52
N LEU A 101 -3.48 -2.97 -4.45
CA LEU A 101 -2.63 -2.70 -5.61
C LEU A 101 -2.18 -4.00 -6.29
N LEU A 102 -1.78 -4.99 -5.50
CA LEU A 102 -1.38 -6.29 -6.03
C LEU A 102 -2.53 -6.96 -6.79
N SER A 103 -3.76 -6.91 -6.27
CA SER A 103 -4.92 -7.43 -6.99
C SER A 103 -5.10 -6.76 -8.36
N LYS A 104 -4.91 -5.43 -8.44
CA LYS A 104 -4.98 -4.66 -9.69
C LYS A 104 -3.93 -5.14 -10.69
N ILE A 105 -2.67 -5.23 -10.27
CA ILE A 105 -1.56 -5.66 -11.13
C ILE A 105 -1.79 -7.09 -11.63
N LEU A 106 -2.23 -8.00 -10.76
CA LEU A 106 -2.54 -9.38 -11.13
C LEU A 106 -3.67 -9.47 -12.15
N LYS A 107 -4.70 -8.63 -12.02
CA LYS A 107 -5.79 -8.55 -13.02
C LYS A 107 -5.26 -8.07 -14.36
N GLU A 108 -4.40 -7.05 -14.39
CA GLU A 108 -3.78 -6.55 -15.63
C GLU A 108 -2.90 -7.60 -16.33
N LEU A 109 -2.30 -8.52 -15.55
CA LEU A 109 -1.56 -9.67 -16.06
C LEU A 109 -2.45 -10.86 -16.48
N GLY A 110 -3.79 -10.72 -16.44
CA GLY A 110 -4.74 -11.80 -16.77
C GLY A 110 -4.89 -12.88 -15.69
N LEU A 111 -4.31 -12.69 -14.50
CA LEU A 111 -4.34 -13.65 -13.40
C LEU A 111 -5.61 -13.47 -12.53
N HIS A 112 -6.79 -13.51 -13.17
CA HIS A 112 -8.07 -13.11 -12.56
C HIS A 112 -8.42 -13.86 -11.27
N LYS A 113 -8.18 -15.18 -11.21
CA LYS A 113 -8.45 -15.98 -10.00
C LYS A 113 -7.60 -15.49 -8.82
N LEU A 114 -6.32 -15.23 -9.06
CA LEU A 114 -5.41 -14.75 -8.02
C LEU A 114 -5.75 -13.31 -7.62
N ALA A 115 -6.08 -12.45 -8.57
CA ALA A 115 -6.56 -11.10 -8.30
C ALA A 115 -7.79 -11.10 -7.36
N SER A 116 -8.77 -11.97 -7.63
CA SER A 116 -9.97 -12.13 -6.79
C SER A 116 -9.65 -12.58 -5.36
N THR A 117 -8.67 -13.49 -5.19
CA THR A 117 -8.16 -13.89 -3.87
C THR A 117 -7.63 -12.67 -3.09
N TYR A 118 -6.87 -11.79 -3.74
CA TYR A 118 -6.33 -10.59 -3.08
C TYR A 118 -7.39 -9.52 -2.80
N ILE A 119 -8.41 -9.37 -3.65
CA ILE A 119 -9.58 -8.52 -3.34
C ILE A 119 -10.31 -9.04 -2.10
N THR A 120 -10.52 -10.36 -2.02
CA THR A 120 -11.16 -10.98 -0.84
C THR A 120 -10.31 -10.76 0.41
N LYS A 121 -8.97 -10.89 0.29
CA LYS A 121 -8.05 -10.57 1.38
C LYS A 121 -8.19 -9.10 1.82
N THR A 122 -8.20 -8.15 0.89
CA THR A 122 -8.41 -6.71 1.17
C THR A 122 -9.72 -6.48 1.95
N ASN A 123 -10.83 -7.09 1.53
CA ASN A 123 -12.11 -6.97 2.24
C ASN A 123 -12.02 -7.48 3.69
N ASN A 124 -11.44 -8.67 3.88
CA ASN A 124 -11.28 -9.27 5.20
C ASN A 124 -10.39 -8.42 6.12
N LEU A 125 -9.36 -7.77 5.57
CA LEU A 125 -8.49 -6.86 6.32
C LEU A 125 -9.23 -5.58 6.74
N THR A 126 -10.11 -5.07 5.87
CA THR A 126 -10.89 -3.85 6.12
C THR A 126 -11.91 -4.03 7.24
N GLN A 127 -12.52 -5.22 7.34
CA GLN A 127 -13.50 -5.55 8.38
C GLN A 127 -12.91 -5.59 9.81
N ARG A 128 -11.58 -5.55 9.96
CA ARG A 128 -10.90 -5.60 11.26
C ARG A 128 -10.77 -4.24 11.96
N GLY A 129 -11.41 -3.20 11.44
CA GLY A 129 -11.49 -1.88 12.06
C GLY A 129 -10.48 -0.89 11.49
N VAL A 130 -10.71 -0.44 10.25
CA VAL A 130 -10.00 0.70 9.66
C VAL A 130 -10.77 2.00 9.86
N GLU A 131 -10.08 3.13 9.71
CA GLU A 131 -10.73 4.44 9.65
C GLU A 131 -11.74 4.50 8.49
N LYS A 132 -12.86 5.21 8.72
CA LYS A 132 -13.97 5.32 7.75
C LYS A 132 -13.52 5.87 6.38
N ASP A 133 -12.57 6.80 6.37
CA ASP A 133 -12.05 7.38 5.12
C ASP A 133 -11.28 6.32 4.30
N ILE A 134 -10.52 5.46 4.99
CA ILE A 134 -9.79 4.34 4.39
C ILE A 134 -10.78 3.31 3.85
N GLU A 135 -11.80 2.95 4.62
CA GLU A 135 -12.87 2.04 4.18
C GLU A 135 -13.55 2.55 2.91
N THR A 136 -13.86 3.86 2.88
CA THR A 136 -14.47 4.52 1.73
C THR A 136 -13.55 4.47 0.51
N TRP A 137 -12.26 4.75 0.69
CA TRP A 137 -11.24 4.67 -0.37
C TRP A 137 -11.09 3.24 -0.91
N ILE A 138 -11.03 2.23 -0.04
CA ILE A 138 -10.93 0.81 -0.42
C ILE A 138 -12.16 0.42 -1.22
N THR A 139 -13.36 0.76 -0.73
CA THR A 139 -14.63 0.45 -1.39
C THR A 139 -14.67 1.03 -2.80
N ALA A 140 -14.28 2.31 -2.96
CA ALA A 140 -14.22 2.96 -4.26
C ALA A 140 -13.28 2.23 -5.25
N ASN A 141 -12.08 1.87 -4.78
CA ASN A 141 -11.10 1.15 -5.59
C ASN A 141 -11.55 -0.28 -5.95
N ILE A 142 -12.26 -0.97 -5.07
CA ILE A 142 -12.81 -2.31 -5.36
C ILE A 142 -13.93 -2.21 -6.41
N ILE A 143 -14.80 -1.21 -6.33
CA ILE A 143 -15.83 -0.97 -7.36
C ILE A 143 -15.15 -0.70 -8.71
N GLN A 144 -14.13 0.15 -8.73
CA GLN A 144 -13.35 0.44 -9.95
C GLN A 144 -12.62 -0.79 -10.49
N HIS A 145 -12.03 -1.62 -9.62
CA HIS A 145 -11.37 -2.86 -10.02
C HIS A 145 -12.35 -3.83 -10.70
N ASN A 146 -13.62 -3.80 -10.30
CA ASN A 146 -14.66 -4.68 -10.80
C ASN A 146 -15.48 -4.08 -11.95
N LEU A 147 -15.03 -3.02 -12.63
CA LEU A 147 -15.80 -2.44 -13.75
C LEU A 147 -16.12 -3.45 -14.87
N ASP A 148 -15.20 -4.39 -15.12
CA ASP A 148 -15.33 -5.37 -16.22
C ASP A 148 -15.99 -6.68 -15.80
N THR A 149 -16.35 -6.86 -14.51
CA THR A 149 -17.04 -8.06 -14.06
C THR A 149 -18.53 -7.99 -14.42
N LEU A 150 -18.82 -8.35 -15.67
CA LEU A 150 -20.14 -8.41 -16.31
C LEU A 150 -21.14 -9.37 -15.65
N GLN A 151 -20.80 -10.02 -14.52
CA GLN A 151 -21.60 -11.09 -13.93
C GLN A 151 -22.67 -10.63 -12.93
N ASP A 152 -22.65 -9.37 -12.48
CA ASP A 152 -23.71 -8.90 -11.58
C ASP A 152 -24.91 -8.40 -12.38
N LYS A 153 -25.91 -9.29 -12.52
CA LYS A 153 -27.15 -9.07 -13.30
C LYS A 153 -27.96 -7.84 -12.87
N LYS A 154 -27.64 -7.20 -11.75
CA LYS A 154 -28.33 -6.01 -11.22
C LYS A 154 -27.77 -4.66 -11.67
N SER A 155 -26.53 -4.55 -12.15
CA SER A 155 -26.01 -3.29 -12.72
C SER A 155 -25.51 -3.54 -14.16
N LYS A 156 -26.39 -3.41 -15.14
CA LYS A 156 -26.12 -3.73 -16.56
C LYS A 156 -25.20 -2.74 -17.30
N ASN A 157 -24.53 -1.79 -16.63
CA ASN A 157 -23.70 -0.80 -17.31
C ASN A 157 -22.41 -0.44 -16.52
N PRO A 158 -21.21 -0.64 -17.11
CA PRO A 158 -19.94 -0.14 -16.56
C PRO A 158 -19.96 1.34 -16.18
N LEU A 159 -20.74 2.17 -16.90
CA LEU A 159 -20.92 3.59 -16.61
C LEU A 159 -21.58 3.82 -15.23
N THR A 160 -22.58 3.03 -14.87
CA THR A 160 -23.24 3.12 -13.55
C THR A 160 -22.26 2.75 -12.43
N ARG A 161 -21.43 1.72 -12.64
CA ARG A 161 -20.40 1.34 -11.66
C ARG A 161 -19.31 2.41 -11.53
N LEU A 162 -18.92 3.04 -12.64
CA LEU A 162 -18.01 4.18 -12.63
C LEU A 162 -18.59 5.35 -11.83
N GLN A 163 -19.87 5.68 -12.05
CA GLN A 163 -20.58 6.72 -11.30
C GLN A 163 -20.64 6.39 -9.80
N LEU A 164 -20.89 5.12 -9.45
CA LEU A 164 -20.86 4.67 -8.05
C LEU A 164 -19.47 4.80 -7.44
N ALA A 165 -18.41 4.38 -8.14
CA ALA A 165 -17.04 4.55 -7.67
C ALA A 165 -16.71 6.03 -7.45
N LYS A 166 -17.06 6.90 -8.41
CA LYS A 166 -16.90 8.35 -8.31
C LYS A 166 -17.64 8.90 -7.09
N ALA A 167 -18.89 8.52 -6.89
CA ALA A 167 -19.69 8.96 -5.75
C ALA A 167 -19.11 8.53 -4.40
N GLN A 168 -18.33 7.43 -4.35
CA GLN A 168 -17.58 7.07 -3.14
C GLN A 168 -16.32 7.94 -2.98
N PHE A 169 -15.57 8.20 -4.07
CA PHE A 169 -14.42 9.10 -4.01
C PHE A 169 -14.81 10.53 -3.59
N ASP A 170 -15.97 11.03 -4.04
CA ASP A 170 -16.48 12.36 -3.68
C ASP A 170 -16.78 12.51 -2.17
N LYS A 171 -16.85 11.41 -1.41
CA LYS A 171 -17.08 11.44 0.05
C LYS A 171 -15.79 11.59 0.86
N ILE A 172 -14.62 11.42 0.24
CA ILE A 172 -13.33 11.51 0.92
C ILE A 172 -12.99 12.99 1.06
N PRO A 173 -12.77 13.52 2.27
CA PRO A 173 -12.47 14.93 2.46
C PRO A 173 -11.18 15.32 1.73
N HIS A 174 -11.23 16.40 0.95
CA HIS A 174 -10.05 16.99 0.34
C HIS A 174 -9.18 17.62 1.44
N LYS A 175 -8.22 16.87 1.98
CA LYS A 175 -7.13 17.44 2.76
C LYS A 175 -6.17 18.11 1.77
N GLY A 176 -6.37 19.42 1.58
CA GLY A 176 -5.45 20.29 0.85
C GLY A 176 -4.19 20.57 1.64
#